data_AF-A0A4V3KWI0-F1
#
_entry.id   AF-A0A4V3KWI0-F1
#
_cell.length_a   1.000
_cell.length_b   1.000
_cell.length_c   1.000
_cell.angle_alpha   90.00
_cell.angle_beta   90.00
_cell.angle_gamma   90.00
#
_symmetry.space_group_name_H-M   'P 1'
#
loop_
_entity.id
_entity.type
_entity.pdbx_description
1 polymer ?
#
loop_
_entity_poly.entity_id
_entity_poly.type
_entity_poly.pdbx_seq_one_letter_code
_entity_poly.pdbx_strand_id
1 'polypeptide(L)'
;MSEDYHKFCRINYWKRNGDGFLSYASKDDDWTEVVVAPLSTYSGYGEQRMVRESNTEYNLRALVDLLRQAYEAGQRDKLRHIQRTLGIAS
;
A
#
# COMPACT_ATOMS: atom_id res chain seq x y z
N MET A 1 -3.80 7.59 -9.91
CA MET A 1 -3.46 7.49 -8.47
C MET A 1 -2.17 8.27 -8.27
N SER A 2 -2.07 9.12 -7.25
CA SER A 2 -0.83 9.87 -6.98
C SER A 2 0.34 8.89 -6.79
N GLU A 3 1.47 9.12 -7.47
CA GLU A 3 2.69 8.29 -7.44
C GLU A 3 3.35 8.20 -6.06
N ASP A 4 2.87 8.96 -5.07
CA ASP A 4 3.47 9.08 -3.74
C ASP A 4 3.20 7.91 -2.78
N TYR A 5 2.44 6.89 -3.21
CA TYR A 5 2.10 5.77 -2.34
C TYR A 5 3.31 4.92 -1.92
N HIS A 6 4.39 4.95 -2.71
CA HIS A 6 5.64 4.25 -2.42
C HIS A 6 6.32 4.66 -1.10
N LYS A 7 5.89 5.77 -0.48
CA LYS A 7 6.36 6.23 0.84
C LYS A 7 5.80 5.39 1.99
N PHE A 8 4.66 4.72 1.80
CA PHE A 8 3.95 4.05 2.88
C PHE A 8 3.42 2.65 2.53
N CYS A 9 3.23 2.32 1.25
CA CYS A 9 2.85 0.98 0.83
C CYS A 9 3.48 0.58 -0.51
N ARG A 10 3.43 -0.72 -0.81
CA ARG A 10 3.77 -1.30 -2.10
C ARG A 10 2.51 -1.87 -2.73
N ILE A 11 2.41 -1.78 -4.05
CA ILE A 11 1.31 -2.32 -4.83
C ILE A 11 1.93 -3.20 -5.91
N ASN A 12 1.63 -4.49 -5.87
CA ASN A 12 2.13 -5.48 -6.82
C ASN A 12 0.96 -6.06 -7.59
N TYR A 13 1.07 -6.09 -8.92
CA TYR A 13 0.09 -6.72 -9.79
C TYR A 13 0.60 -8.08 -10.23
N TRP A 14 -0.31 -9.04 -10.27
CA TRP A 14 -0.01 -10.44 -10.55
C TRP A 14 -0.97 -10.98 -11.59
N LYS A 15 -0.44 -11.82 -12.48
CA LYS A 15 -1.20 -12.59 -13.45
C LYS A 15 -0.95 -14.07 -13.20
N ARG A 16 -1.98 -14.90 -13.37
CA ARG A 16 -1.79 -16.36 -13.46
C ARG A 16 -1.36 -16.76 -14.86
N ASN A 17 -0.27 -17.49 -14.97
CA ASN A 17 0.15 -18.07 -16.24
C ASN A 17 -0.68 -19.33 -16.57
N GLY A 18 -0.47 -19.91 -17.77
CA GLY A 18 -1.22 -21.09 -18.24
C GLY A 18 -1.06 -22.33 -17.35
N ASP A 19 -0.01 -22.37 -16.53
CA ASP A 19 0.29 -23.45 -15.57
C ASP A 19 -0.24 -23.15 -14.15
N GLY A 20 -0.95 -22.04 -13.95
CA GLY A 20 -1.57 -21.64 -12.69
C GLY A 20 -0.64 -20.91 -11.69
N PHE A 21 0.62 -20.67 -12.04
CA PHE A 21 1.58 -19.91 -11.22
C PHE A 21 1.38 -18.40 -11.36
N LEU A 22 1.70 -17.67 -10.30
CA LEU A 22 1.67 -16.21 -10.30
C LEU A 22 2.96 -15.64 -10.89
N SER A 23 2.82 -14.81 -11.92
CA SER A 23 3.88 -13.98 -12.47
C SER A 23 3.59 -12.50 -12.21
N TYR A 24 4.64 -11.71 -12.00
CA TYR A 24 4.53 -10.26 -11.88
C TYR A 24 3.94 -9.66 -13.17
N ALA A 25 3.08 -8.66 -13.03
CA ALA A 25 2.47 -7.93 -14.13
C ALA A 25 2.60 -6.42 -13.91
N SER A 26 2.58 -5.63 -14.99
CA SER A 26 2.39 -4.19 -14.88
C SER A 26 0.94 -3.89 -14.45
N LYS A 27 0.73 -2.70 -13.89
CA LYS A 27 -0.61 -2.15 -13.63
C LYS A 27 -1.47 -2.10 -14.91
N ASP A 28 -0.82 -1.80 -16.03
CA ASP A 28 -1.49 -1.58 -17.31
C ASP A 28 -1.58 -2.87 -18.15
N ASP A 29 -1.04 -3.98 -17.64
CA ASP A 29 -1.17 -5.31 -18.24
C ASP A 29 -2.47 -6.00 -17.82
N ASP A 30 -2.73 -7.16 -18.43
CA ASP A 30 -3.79 -8.07 -18.02
C ASP A 30 -3.39 -8.86 -16.75
N TRP A 31 -3.48 -8.20 -15.60
CA TRP A 31 -3.33 -8.80 -14.28
C TRP A 31 -4.67 -9.35 -13.76
N THR A 32 -4.60 -10.35 -12.88
CA THR A 32 -5.75 -11.02 -12.26
C THR A 32 -5.87 -10.75 -10.77
N GLU A 33 -4.76 -10.40 -10.12
CA GLU A 33 -4.70 -10.14 -8.68
C GLU A 33 -3.82 -8.92 -8.41
N VAL A 34 -4.17 -8.12 -7.40
CA VAL A 34 -3.35 -7.02 -6.88
C VAL A 34 -3.13 -7.22 -5.40
N VAL A 35 -1.89 -6.99 -4.94
CA VAL A 35 -1.50 -7.10 -3.54
C VAL A 35 -0.99 -5.74 -3.08
N VAL A 36 -1.60 -5.22 -2.01
CA VAL A 36 -1.15 -4.02 -1.30
C VAL A 36 -0.47 -4.46 -0.01
N ALA A 37 0.77 -4.03 0.21
CA ALA A 37 1.55 -4.41 1.37
C ALA A 37 2.15 -3.17 2.06
N PRO A 38 2.39 -3.19 3.38
CA PRO A 38 3.23 -2.19 4.01
C PRO A 38 4.60 -2.11 3.33
N LEU A 39 5.21 -0.91 3.31
CA LEU A 39 6.55 -0.74 2.73
C LEU A 39 7.63 -1.44 3.56
N SER A 40 7.46 -1.48 4.88
CA SER A 40 8.48 -1.93 5.85
C SER A 40 8.63 -3.45 5.99
N THR A 41 7.74 -4.25 5.40
CA THR A 41 7.69 -5.70 5.65
C THR A 41 7.96 -6.50 4.37
N TYR A 42 9.08 -7.23 4.28
CA TYR A 42 9.22 -8.27 3.24
C TYR A 42 8.49 -9.58 3.57
N SER A 43 7.82 -9.63 4.72
CA SER A 43 6.91 -10.71 5.11
C SER A 43 5.48 -10.43 4.66
N GLY A 44 4.68 -11.48 4.43
CA GLY A 44 3.25 -11.38 4.08
C GLY A 44 2.33 -10.75 5.13
N TYR A 45 2.88 -10.29 6.26
CA TYR A 45 2.14 -9.59 7.30
C TYR A 45 1.59 -8.25 6.79
N GLY A 46 0.27 -8.07 6.94
CA GLY A 46 -0.43 -6.86 6.52
C GLY A 46 -0.69 -6.78 5.01
N GLU A 47 -0.39 -7.83 4.24
CA GLU A 47 -0.75 -7.89 2.83
C GLU A 47 -2.27 -7.98 2.65
N GLN A 48 -2.80 -7.16 1.76
CA GLN A 48 -4.19 -7.17 1.33
C GLN A 48 -4.22 -7.56 -0.14
N ARG A 49 -4.81 -8.72 -0.43
CA ARG A 49 -4.95 -9.27 -1.77
C ARG A 49 -6.36 -9.05 -2.30
N MET A 50 -6.47 -8.59 -3.52
CA MET A 50 -7.75 -8.37 -4.22
C MET A 50 -7.68 -9.04 -5.60
N VAL A 51 -8.75 -9.74 -5.97
CA VAL A 51 -8.94 -10.26 -7.33
C VAL A 51 -9.43 -9.13 -8.23
N ARG A 52 -9.09 -9.15 -9.52
CA ARG A 52 -9.56 -8.17 -10.50
C ARG A 52 -11.04 -8.39 -10.80
N GLU A 53 -11.85 -7.44 -10.38
CA GLU A 53 -13.29 -7.36 -10.54
C GLU A 53 -13.67 -5.91 -10.88
N SER A 54 -14.94 -5.65 -11.16
CA SER A 54 -15.41 -4.32 -11.61
C SER A 54 -15.10 -3.19 -10.62
N ASN A 55 -14.99 -3.49 -9.33
CA ASN A 55 -14.79 -2.50 -8.27
C ASN A 55 -13.34 -2.46 -7.73
N THR A 56 -12.43 -3.28 -8.27
CA THR A 56 -11.09 -3.45 -7.69
C THR A 56 -10.28 -2.16 -7.70
N GLU A 57 -10.37 -1.34 -8.75
CA GLU A 57 -9.64 -0.06 -8.79
C GLU A 57 -10.15 0.94 -7.74
N TYR A 58 -11.46 0.98 -7.53
CA TYR A 58 -12.07 1.83 -6.50
C TYR A 58 -11.63 1.37 -5.10
N ASN A 59 -11.70 0.07 -4.82
CA ASN A 59 -11.28 -0.51 -3.55
C ASN A 59 -9.78 -0.30 -3.29
N LEU A 60 -8.96 -0.49 -4.32
CA LEU A 60 -7.52 -0.23 -4.26
C LEU A 60 -7.25 1.23 -3.90
N ARG A 61 -7.91 2.17 -4.55
CA ARG A 61 -7.76 3.60 -4.26
C ARG A 61 -8.19 3.93 -2.83
N ALA A 62 -9.33 3.42 -2.39
CA ALA A 62 -9.83 3.64 -1.02
C ALA A 62 -8.85 3.10 0.03
N LEU A 63 -8.28 1.91 -0.20
CA LEU A 63 -7.27 1.33 0.68
C LEU A 63 -5.99 2.18 0.72
N VAL A 64 -5.48 2.60 -0.45
CA VAL A 64 -4.29 3.46 -0.53
C VAL A 64 -4.52 4.80 0.19
N ASP A 65 -5.72 5.39 0.05
CA ASP A 65 -6.07 6.63 0.74
C ASP A 65 -6.15 6.45 2.26
N LEU A 66 -6.68 5.33 2.74
CA LEU A 66 -6.67 4.98 4.16
C LEU A 66 -5.24 4.83 4.70
N LEU A 67 -4.38 4.11 3.98
CA LEU A 67 -2.99 3.90 4.38
C LEU A 67 -2.20 5.21 4.40
N ARG A 68 -2.47 6.12 3.46
CA ARG A 68 -1.89 7.47 3.44
C ARG A 68 -2.25 8.24 4.71
N GLN A 69 -3.53 8.27 5.09
CA GLN A 69 -3.99 8.97 6.28
C GLN A 69 -3.36 8.40 7.56
N ALA A 70 -3.27 7.06 7.65
CA ALA A 70 -2.60 6.39 8.77
C ALA A 70 -1.12 6.76 8.86
N TYR A 71 -0.41 6.78 7.72
CA TYR A 71 0.98 7.20 7.65
C TYR A 71 1.16 8.65 8.11
N GLU A 72 0.35 9.58 7.59
CA GLU A 72 0.42 11.00 7.96
C GLU A 72 0.08 11.25 9.44
N ALA A 73 -0.85 10.48 10.01
CA ALA A 73 -1.14 10.53 11.44
C ALA A 73 0.08 10.08 12.26
N GLY A 74 0.67 8.93 11.91
CA GLY A 74 1.87 8.42 12.58
C GLY A 74 3.07 9.38 12.49
N GLN A 75 3.29 10.04 11.34
CA GLN A 75 4.35 11.04 11.20
C GLN A 75 4.11 12.25 12.12
N ARG A 76 2.87 12.73 12.21
CA ARG A 76 2.51 13.83 13.13
C ARG A 76 2.71 13.46 14.59
N ASP A 77 2.32 12.26 14.98
CA ASP A 77 2.49 11.79 16.36
C ASP A 77 3.95 11.58 16.72
N LYS A 78 4.77 11.05 15.79
CA LYS A 78 6.22 10.95 15.96
C LYS A 78 6.86 12.33 16.12
N LEU A 79 6.46 13.30 15.30
CA LEU A 79 6.96 14.67 15.40
C LEU A 79 6.62 15.30 16.76
N ARG A 80 5.37 15.16 17.21
CA ARG A 80 4.93 15.63 18.53
C ARG A 80 5.74 14.98 19.65
N HIS A 81 6.03 13.69 19.54
CA HIS A 81 6.85 12.99 20.51
C HIS A 81 8.28 13.56 20.56
N ILE A 82 8.90 13.78 19.40
CA ILE A 82 10.24 14.38 19.30
C ILE A 82 10.25 15.80 19.91
N GLN A 83 9.26 16.63 19.57
CA GLN A 83 9.15 17.99 20.12
C GLN A 83 9.05 17.99 21.65
N ARG A 84 8.21 17.11 22.22
CA ARG A 84 8.10 16.94 23.67
C ARG A 84 9.42 16.50 24.30
N THR A 85 10.11 15.53 23.71
CA THR A 85 11.39 15.02 24.20
C THR A 85 12.49 16.09 24.16
N LEU A 86 12.48 16.96 23.15
CA LEU A 86 13.44 18.06 23.01
C LEU A 86 13.06 19.32 23.82
N GLY A 87 11.91 19.32 24.52
CA GLY A 87 11.43 20.49 25.26
C GLY A 87 10.99 21.66 24.36
N ILE A 88 10.71 21.39 23.08
CA ILE A 88 10.22 22.40 22.13
C ILE A 88 8.72 22.54 22.39
N ALA A 89 8.31 23.71 22.90
CA ALA A 89 6.90 24.02 23.10
C ALA A 89 6.17 23.98 21.74
N SER A 90 5.17 23.12 21.66
CA SER A 90 4.28 22.95 20.50
C SER A 90 3.23 24.04 20.43
#